data_AF-A0A3D5NSI8-F1
#
_entry.id   AF-A0A3D5NSI8-F1
#
_cell.length_a   1.000
_cell.length_b   1.000
_cell.length_c   1.000
_cell.angle_alpha   90.00
_cell.angle_beta   90.00
_cell.angle_gamma   90.00
#
_symmetry.space_group_name_H-M   'P 1'
#
loop_
_entity.id
_entity.type
_entity.pdbx_description
1 polymer ?
#
loop_
_entity_poly.entity_id
_entity_poly.type
_entity_poly.pdbx_seq_one_letter_code
_entity_poly.pdbx_strand_id
1 'polypeptide(L)'
;MEVQDYLIENVERILRDAPISYVKWDMNRHMSDMFSDAVEHQGMVFHSYIRGLYRVLRKITADFPDVLFESCSSGGNRFDLGMLSYMPQTWASDNTDPIERLKIQEGLSYFYPPSTMG
;
A
#
# COMPACT_ATOMS: atom_id res chain seq x y z
N MET A 1 -14.53 12.52 3.86
CA MET A 1 -13.78 12.44 2.59
C MET A 1 -12.56 13.35 2.61
N GLU A 2 -12.65 14.51 3.27
CA GLU A 2 -11.55 15.49 3.48
C GLU A 2 -10.14 14.91 3.63
N VAL A 3 -9.90 13.97 4.56
CA VAL A 3 -8.56 13.37 4.75
C VAL A 3 -8.03 12.69 3.49
N GLN A 4 -8.89 12.00 2.74
CA GLN A 4 -8.49 11.32 1.50
C GLN A 4 -8.18 12.32 0.39
N ASP A 5 -8.99 13.38 0.28
CA ASP A 5 -8.82 14.42 -0.74
C ASP A 5 -7.53 15.20 -0.48
N TYR A 6 -7.27 15.58 0.78
CA TYR A 6 -6.01 16.18 1.20
C TYR A 6 -4.80 15.33 0.85
N LEU A 7 -4.86 14.00 1.08
CA LEU A 7 -3.76 13.10 0.74
C LEU A 7 -3.53 13.02 -0.77
N ILE A 8 -4.60 12.88 -1.55
CA ILE A 8 -4.53 12.83 -3.02
C ILE A 8 -3.87 14.10 -3.55
N GLU A 9 -4.35 15.28 -3.15
CA GLU A 9 -3.82 16.57 -3.62
C GLU A 9 -2.34 16.76 -3.26
N ASN A 10 -1.93 16.41 -2.04
CA ASN A 10 -0.55 16.58 -1.61
C ASN A 10 0.41 15.61 -2.30
N VAL A 11 0.02 14.35 -2.46
CA VAL A 11 0.84 13.37 -3.18
C VAL A 11 0.92 13.73 -4.66
N GLU A 12 -0.20 14.12 -5.28
CA GLU A 12 -0.22 14.58 -6.68
C GLU A 12 0.72 15.76 -6.91
N ARG A 13 0.71 16.75 -6.00
CA ARG A 13 1.63 17.89 -6.09
C ARG A 13 3.10 17.45 -6.11
N ILE A 14 3.51 16.61 -5.15
CA ILE A 14 4.90 16.12 -5.07
C ILE A 14 5.28 15.36 -6.34
N LEU A 15 4.39 14.52 -6.87
CA LEU A 15 4.66 13.74 -8.07
C LEU A 15 4.70 14.59 -9.35
N ARG A 16 4.02 15.75 -9.38
CA ARG A 16 4.09 16.69 -10.51
C ARG A 16 5.32 17.61 -10.44
N ASP A 17 5.82 17.88 -9.24
CA ASP A 17 6.92 18.83 -9.02
C ASP A 17 8.32 18.25 -9.31
N ALA A 18 8.43 16.93 -9.48
CA ALA A 18 9.70 16.25 -9.77
C ALA A 18 9.51 15.08 -10.76
N PRO A 19 10.54 14.71 -11.55
CA PRO A 19 10.49 13.57 -12.45
C PRO A 19 10.62 12.24 -11.69
N ILE A 20 9.67 11.96 -10.79
CA ILE A 20 9.62 10.74 -9.98
C ILE A 20 9.11 9.61 -10.87
N SER A 21 9.87 8.51 -10.95
CA SER A 21 9.49 7.30 -11.69
C SER A 21 9.16 6.11 -10.79
N TYR A 22 9.38 6.25 -9.48
CA TYR A 22 9.18 5.18 -8.50
C TYR A 22 8.75 5.74 -7.13
N VAL A 23 7.80 5.06 -6.49
CA VAL A 23 7.32 5.39 -5.14
C VAL A 23 7.20 4.13 -4.31
N LYS A 24 7.82 4.12 -3.12
CA LYS A 24 7.54 3.13 -2.08
C LYS A 24 6.47 3.67 -1.13
N TRP A 25 5.32 3.00 -1.08
CA TRP A 25 4.19 3.37 -0.22
C TRP A 25 4.15 2.50 1.04
N ASP A 26 4.59 3.06 2.17
CA ASP A 26 4.79 2.31 3.42
C ASP A 26 3.71 2.57 4.48
N MET A 27 3.55 1.64 5.43
CA MET A 27 2.65 1.74 6.58
C MET A 27 3.17 0.92 7.76
N ASN A 28 3.65 1.62 8.79
CA ASN A 28 4.51 1.05 9.84
C ASN A 28 3.81 0.83 11.20
N ARG A 29 2.47 0.79 11.24
CA ARG A 29 1.76 0.44 12.47
C ARG A 29 0.34 -0.06 12.21
N HIS A 30 -0.12 -0.99 13.02
CA HIS A 30 -1.54 -1.37 13.03
C HIS A 30 -2.41 -0.31 13.72
N MET A 31 -3.70 -0.32 13.42
CA MET A 31 -4.70 0.50 14.12
C MET A 31 -4.93 -0.04 15.53
N SER A 32 -4.93 0.85 16.52
CA SER A 32 -5.18 0.53 17.93
C SER A 32 -6.44 1.25 18.45
N ASP A 33 -6.54 2.55 18.21
CA ASP A 33 -7.56 3.44 18.74
C ASP A 33 -8.63 3.72 17.67
N MET A 34 -9.55 2.77 17.52
CA MET A 34 -10.46 2.74 16.39
C MET A 34 -11.74 3.47 16.71
N PHE A 35 -11.90 4.62 16.08
CA PHE A 35 -13.10 5.43 16.18
C PHE A 35 -13.20 6.34 14.96
N SER A 36 -14.42 6.63 14.51
CA SER A 36 -14.65 7.69 13.52
C SER A 36 -16.07 8.23 13.65
N ASP A 37 -16.20 9.55 13.70
CA ASP A 37 -17.48 10.25 13.58
C ASP A 37 -18.04 10.23 12.15
N ALA A 38 -17.20 9.92 11.17
CA ALA A 38 -17.55 9.84 9.76
C ALA A 38 -18.20 8.50 9.33
N VAL A 39 -18.43 7.58 10.27
CA VAL A 39 -19.17 6.33 10.02
C VAL A 39 -20.48 6.29 10.79
N GLU A 40 -21.51 5.70 10.19
CA GLU A 40 -22.83 5.53 10.82
C GLU A 40 -22.76 4.59 12.03
N HIS A 41 -21.94 3.53 11.93
CA HIS A 41 -21.74 2.55 12.99
C HIS A 41 -20.25 2.29 13.20
N GLN A 42 -19.80 2.30 14.47
CA GLN A 42 -18.38 2.11 14.80
C GLN A 42 -17.83 0.73 14.38
N GLY A 43 -18.69 -0.28 14.21
CA GLY A 43 -18.28 -1.58 13.64
C GLY A 43 -17.78 -1.49 12.19
N MET A 44 -18.02 -0.38 11.49
CA MET A 44 -17.63 -0.18 10.09
C MET A 44 -16.26 0.49 9.93
N VAL A 45 -15.62 0.93 11.01
CA VAL A 45 -14.39 1.76 10.94
C VAL A 45 -13.30 1.08 10.12
N PHE A 46 -13.00 -0.19 10.42
CA PHE A 46 -11.98 -0.96 9.69
C PHE A 46 -12.25 -1.03 8.19
N HIS A 47 -13.44 -1.48 7.81
CA HIS A 47 -13.77 -1.66 6.40
C HIS A 47 -13.81 -0.32 5.67
N SER A 48 -14.36 0.72 6.32
CA SER A 48 -14.41 2.07 5.78
C SER A 48 -13.02 2.68 5.58
N TYR A 49 -12.09 2.42 6.50
CA TYR A 49 -10.69 2.79 6.34
C TYR A 49 -10.07 2.14 5.10
N ILE A 50 -10.24 0.82 4.91
CA ILE A 50 -9.71 0.10 3.74
C ILE A 50 -10.32 0.63 2.43
N ARG A 51 -11.63 0.88 2.39
CA ARG A 51 -12.27 1.50 1.21
C ARG A 51 -11.71 2.91 0.91
N GLY A 52 -11.45 3.70 1.95
CA GLY A 52 -10.84 5.02 1.83
C GLY A 52 -9.42 4.94 1.29
N LEU A 53 -8.59 4.03 1.81
CA LEU A 53 -7.26 3.75 1.28
C LEU A 53 -7.35 3.38 -0.21
N TYR A 54 -8.22 2.45 -0.59
CA TYR A 54 -8.37 2.04 -1.98
C TYR A 54 -8.84 3.15 -2.91
N ARG A 55 -9.64 4.11 -2.42
CA ARG A 55 -9.96 5.32 -3.21
C ARG A 55 -8.71 6.15 -3.49
N VAL A 56 -7.88 6.39 -2.47
CA VAL A 56 -6.63 7.15 -2.60
C VAL A 56 -5.68 6.44 -3.57
N LEU A 57 -5.43 5.15 -3.36
CA LEU A 57 -4.54 4.36 -4.21
C LEU A 57 -5.01 4.36 -5.66
N ARG A 58 -6.30 4.08 -5.90
CA ARG A 58 -6.88 4.08 -7.25
C ARG A 58 -6.68 5.40 -7.98
N LYS A 59 -6.91 6.52 -7.29
CA LYS A 59 -6.79 7.85 -7.91
C LYS A 59 -5.33 8.13 -8.26
N ILE A 60 -4.42 7.94 -7.31
CA ILE A 60 -3.00 8.24 -7.50
C ILE A 60 -2.40 7.35 -8.59
N THR A 61 -2.64 6.04 -8.57
CA THR A 61 -2.02 5.13 -9.56
C THR A 61 -2.63 5.30 -10.95
N ALA A 62 -3.89 5.72 -11.07
CA ALA A 62 -4.50 6.05 -12.37
C ALA A 62 -3.98 7.37 -12.96
N ASP A 63 -3.71 8.37 -12.12
CA ASP A 63 -3.22 9.68 -12.54
C ASP A 63 -1.73 9.68 -12.91
N PHE A 64 -0.96 8.73 -12.38
CA PHE A 64 0.48 8.58 -12.64
C PHE A 64 0.82 7.16 -13.13
N PRO A 65 0.33 6.75 -14.31
CA PRO A 65 0.51 5.39 -14.81
C PRO A 65 1.98 5.04 -15.13
N ASP A 66 2.82 6.05 -15.36
CA ASP A 66 4.24 5.89 -15.65
C ASP A 66 5.12 5.77 -14.38
N VAL A 67 4.54 5.92 -13.20
CA VAL A 67 5.23 5.75 -11.91
C VAL A 67 5.07 4.32 -11.42
N LEU A 68 6.19 3.65 -11.14
CA LEU A 68 6.17 2.34 -10.50
C LEU A 68 5.90 2.49 -9.00
N PHE A 69 4.75 2.02 -8.54
CA PHE A 69 4.43 1.98 -7.12
C PHE A 69 4.76 0.61 -6.51
N GLU A 70 5.50 0.62 -5.41
CA GLU A 70 5.79 -0.55 -4.59
C GLU A 70 5.09 -0.41 -3.23
N SER A 71 4.29 -1.42 -2.86
CA SER A 71 3.61 -1.42 -1.57
C SER A 71 4.54 -1.91 -0.45
N CYS A 72 4.35 -1.40 0.76
CA CYS A 72 5.10 -1.81 1.94
C CYS A 72 4.24 -1.64 3.20
N SER A 73 4.48 -2.50 4.18
CA SER A 73 3.95 -2.37 5.53
C SER A 73 4.90 -3.06 6.51
N SER A 74 6.00 -2.38 6.86
CA SER A 74 7.12 -2.97 7.61
C SER A 74 7.54 -4.32 7.00
N GLY A 75 7.85 -4.30 5.70
CA GLY A 75 7.90 -5.51 4.88
C GLY A 75 6.54 -5.91 4.33
N GLY A 76 6.26 -7.21 4.33
CA GLY A 76 5.12 -7.82 3.66
C GLY A 76 3.82 -7.93 4.47
N ASN A 77 3.58 -7.13 5.52
CA ASN A 77 2.38 -7.28 6.36
C ASN A 77 1.06 -6.92 5.64
N ARG A 78 1.14 -6.37 4.43
CA ARG A 78 0.02 -6.18 3.49
C ARG A 78 0.37 -6.70 2.09
N PHE A 79 1.05 -7.84 2.03
CA PHE A 79 1.32 -8.55 0.78
C PHE A 79 0.06 -9.36 0.40
N ASP A 80 -0.87 -8.71 -0.30
CA ASP A 80 -2.15 -9.29 -0.69
C ASP A 80 -2.62 -8.80 -2.08
N LEU A 81 -3.59 -9.53 -2.66
CA LEU A 81 -4.13 -9.23 -4.00
C LEU A 81 -4.85 -7.87 -4.06
N GLY A 82 -5.35 -7.36 -2.92
CA GLY A 82 -5.98 -6.05 -2.85
C GLY A 82 -4.98 -4.94 -3.12
N MET A 83 -3.81 -5.01 -2.49
CA MET A 83 -2.70 -4.09 -2.74
C MET A 83 -2.12 -4.25 -4.15
N LEU A 84 -1.97 -5.50 -4.63
CA LEU A 84 -1.45 -5.79 -5.98
C LEU A 84 -2.36 -5.29 -7.11
N SER A 85 -3.63 -4.98 -6.83
CA SER A 85 -4.53 -4.34 -7.79
C SER A 85 -4.16 -2.88 -8.09
N TYR A 86 -3.29 -2.27 -7.29
CA TYR A 86 -2.84 -0.89 -7.42
C TYR A 86 -1.32 -0.77 -7.60
N MET A 87 -0.54 -1.65 -6.98
CA MET A 87 0.92 -1.60 -6.95
C MET A 87 1.48 -2.95 -7.37
N PRO A 88 2.17 -3.07 -8.54
CA PRO A 88 2.51 -4.37 -9.11
C PRO A 88 3.58 -5.15 -8.33
N GLN A 89 4.25 -4.53 -7.36
CA GLN A 89 5.24 -5.19 -6.51
C GLN A 89 5.13 -4.71 -5.05
N THR A 90 5.61 -5.54 -4.13
CA THR A 90 5.54 -5.31 -2.68
C THR A 90 6.87 -5.69 -2.04
N TRP A 91 7.35 -4.86 -1.13
CA TRP A 91 8.53 -5.16 -0.31
C TRP A 91 8.26 -6.38 0.56
N ALA A 92 8.85 -7.54 0.23
CA ALA A 92 8.39 -8.81 0.81
C ALA A 92 8.72 -8.97 2.31
N SER A 93 9.83 -8.40 2.78
CA SER A 93 10.18 -8.40 4.20
C SER A 93 11.26 -7.36 4.50
N ASP A 94 11.22 -6.77 5.69
CA ASP A 94 12.36 -6.01 6.22
C ASP A 94 13.53 -6.91 6.61
N ASN A 95 13.29 -8.23 6.78
CA ASN A 95 14.37 -9.19 6.91
C ASN A 95 15.03 -9.41 5.55
N THR A 96 16.25 -8.90 5.42
CA THR A 96 17.07 -8.98 4.20
C THR A 96 18.22 -9.99 4.33
N ASP A 97 18.24 -10.80 5.39
CA ASP A 97 19.18 -11.91 5.49
C ASP A 97 18.92 -12.93 4.36
N PRO A 98 19.96 -13.33 3.60
CA PRO A 98 19.78 -14.19 2.44
C PRO A 98 19.25 -15.59 2.78
N ILE A 99 19.53 -16.13 3.97
CA ILE A 99 19.08 -17.47 4.36
C ILE A 99 17.61 -17.40 4.80
N GLU A 100 17.24 -16.41 5.60
CA GLU A 100 15.85 -16.17 6.01
C GLU A 100 14.95 -15.86 4.80
N ARG A 101 15.47 -15.11 3.82
CA ARG A 101 14.74 -14.80 2.58
C ARG A 101 14.36 -16.03 1.76
N LEU A 102 15.13 -17.13 1.81
CA LEU A 102 14.76 -18.38 1.11
C LEU A 102 13.38 -18.85 1.53
N LYS A 103 13.15 -18.96 2.85
CA LYS A 103 11.87 -19.43 3.40
C LYS A 103 10.73 -18.43 3.14
N ILE A 104 11.01 -17.13 3.25
CA ILE A 104 10.01 -16.08 3.02
C ILE A 104 9.56 -16.08 1.56
N GLN A 105 10.50 -16.07 0.62
CA GLN A 105 10.22 -16.02 -0.82
C GLN A 105 9.58 -17.33 -1.30
N GLU A 106 10.03 -18.49 -0.79
CA GLU A 106 9.36 -19.77 -1.04
C GLU A 106 7.89 -19.74 -0.57
N GLY A 107 7.64 -19.26 0.65
CA GLY A 107 6.29 -19.11 1.19
C GLY A 107 5.38 -18.20 0.37
N LEU A 108 5.89 -17.06 -0.08
CA LEU A 108 5.13 -16.14 -0.95
C LEU A 108 4.87 -16.76 -2.34
N SER A 109 5.81 -17.54 -2.87
CA SER A 109 5.73 -18.11 -4.22
C SER A 109 4.60 -19.12 -4.43
N TYR A 110 4.04 -19.67 -3.35
CA TYR A 110 2.87 -20.54 -3.43
C TYR A 110 1.63 -19.86 -4.02
N PHE A 111 1.53 -18.53 -3.89
CA PHE A 111 0.36 -17.78 -4.35
C PHE A 111 0.70 -16.53 -5.17
N TYR A 112 1.89 -15.95 -4.98
CA TYR A 112 2.30 -14.72 -5.64
C TYR A 112 3.43 -14.98 -6.64
N PRO A 113 3.37 -14.41 -7.85
CA PRO A 113 4.44 -14.57 -8.84
C PRO A 113 5.73 -13.85 -8.38
N PRO A 114 6.93 -14.33 -8.73
CA PRO A 114 8.18 -13.69 -8.30
C PRO A 114 8.31 -12.21 -8.66
N SER A 115 7.66 -11.77 -9.75
CA SER A 115 7.66 -10.37 -10.19
C SER A 115 7.02 -9.40 -9.19
N THR A 116 6.25 -9.89 -8.22
CA THR A 116 5.62 -9.04 -7.19
C THR A 116 6.47 -8.92 -5.92
N MET A 117 7.59 -9.64 -5.81
CA MET A 117 8.41 -9.70 -4.60
C MET A 117 9.65 -8.80 -4.69
N GLY A 118 9.63 -7.69 -3.94
CA GLY A 118 10.81 -6.85 -3.66
C GLY A 118 11.76 -7.47 -2.64
#